data_AF-A0A497KNK1-F1
#
_entry.id   AF-A0A497KNK1-F1
#
_cell.length_a   1.000
_cell.length_b   1.000
_cell.length_c   1.000
_cell.angle_alpha   90.00
_cell.angle_beta   90.00
_cell.angle_gamma   90.00
#
_symmetry.space_group_name_H-M   'P 1'
#
loop_
_entity.id
_entity.type
_entity.pdbx_description
1 polymer ?
#
loop_
_entity_poly.entity_id
_entity_poly.type
_entity_poly.pdbx_seq_one_letter_code
_entity_poly.pdbx_strand_id
1 'polypeptide(L)' 'MSEEPVYIAEVISIERSCSAGHKIGDKFEVNTHKTGGICGYCYHEMFPTLMNMCYGGQIP' A
#
# COMPACT_ATOMS: atom_id res chain seq x y z
N MET A 1 -5.75 -11.03 19.20
CA MET A 1 -5.24 -9.80 18.56
C MET A 1 -6.39 -9.30 17.72
N SER A 2 -6.94 -8.15 18.05
CA SER A 2 -8.02 -7.50 17.28
C SER A 2 -7.61 -7.47 15.81
N GLU A 3 -8.53 -7.80 14.90
CA GLU A 3 -8.24 -7.87 13.46
C GLU A 3 -7.64 -6.53 12.99
N GLU A 4 -6.40 -6.57 12.48
CA GLU A 4 -5.73 -5.39 11.94
C GLU A 4 -6.51 -4.88 10.72
N PRO A 5 -6.75 -3.56 10.59
CA PRO A 5 -7.46 -3.02 9.44
C PRO A 5 -6.74 -3.33 8.13
N VAL A 6 -7.51 -3.66 7.11
CA VAL A 6 -7.02 -3.83 5.73
C VAL A 6 -7.43 -2.62 4.90
N TYR A 7 -6.49 -2.08 4.15
CA TYR A 7 -6.68 -0.92 3.29
C TYR A 7 -6.61 -1.31 1.81
N ILE A 8 -7.20 -0.48 0.94
CA ILE A 8 -7.08 -0.58 -0.51
C ILE A 8 -6.12 0.49 -1.00
N ALA A 9 -4.97 0.09 -1.55
CA ALA A 9 -4.06 0.97 -2.27
C ALA A 9 -4.41 0.96 -3.77
N GLU A 10 -4.64 2.13 -4.34
CA GLU A 10 -4.96 2.30 -5.77
C GLU A 10 -3.83 3.06 -6.49
N VAL A 11 -3.41 2.55 -7.65
CA VAL A 11 -2.45 3.25 -8.50
C VAL A 11 -3.16 4.35 -9.27
N ILE A 12 -3.05 5.59 -8.79
CA ILE A 12 -3.71 6.75 -9.40
C ILE A 12 -2.94 7.39 -10.55
N SER A 13 -1.61 7.22 -10.59
CA SER A 13 -0.74 7.82 -11.60
C SER A 13 0.57 7.07 -11.73
N ILE A 14 1.15 7.09 -12.94
CA ILE A 14 2.50 6.59 -13.22
C ILE A 14 3.21 7.66 -14.04
N GLU A 15 4.33 8.19 -13.53
CA GLU A 15 5.04 9.27 -14.23
C GLU A 15 5.75 8.80 -15.51
N ARG A 16 6.39 7.63 -15.45
CA ARG A 16 7.14 7.03 -16.57
C ARG A 16 6.62 5.63 -16.84
N SER A 17 7.37 4.63 -16.42
CA SER A 17 7.04 3.21 -16.56
C SER A 17 7.33 2.48 -15.25
N CYS A 18 6.41 1.64 -14.80
CA CYS A 18 6.65 0.77 -13.66
C CYS A 18 7.33 -0.53 -14.12
N SER A 19 8.57 -0.77 -13.70
CA SER A 19 9.30 -2.01 -14.05
C SER A 19 8.69 -3.27 -13.43
N ALA A 20 7.84 -3.13 -12.41
CA ALA A 20 7.10 -4.24 -11.81
C ALA A 20 5.79 -4.57 -12.56
N GLY A 21 5.42 -3.79 -13.59
CA GLY A 21 4.25 -4.05 -14.43
C GLY A 21 2.92 -3.48 -13.92
N HIS A 22 2.92 -2.72 -12.83
CA HIS A 22 1.72 -2.07 -12.29
C HIS A 22 1.15 -1.03 -13.28
N LYS A 23 -0.17 -0.90 -13.29
CA LYS A 23 -0.95 -0.03 -14.18
C LYS A 23 -1.85 0.90 -13.38
N ILE A 24 -2.19 2.04 -13.97
CA ILE A 24 -3.17 2.97 -13.39
C ILE A 24 -4.50 2.22 -13.24
N GLY A 25 -5.11 2.33 -12.06
CA GLY A 25 -6.34 1.63 -11.67
C GLY A 25 -6.12 0.27 -11.01
N ASP A 26 -4.88 -0.25 -10.95
CA ASP A 26 -4.60 -1.45 -10.15
C ASP A 26 -4.90 -1.19 -8.67
N LYS A 27 -5.48 -2.19 -8.01
CA LYS A 27 -5.90 -2.13 -6.61
C LYS A 27 -5.29 -3.29 -5.82
N PHE A 28 -4.74 -2.97 -4.66
CA PHE A 28 -4.08 -3.92 -3.78
C PHE A 28 -4.65 -3.86 -2.37
N GLU A 29 -5.02 -5.01 -1.82
CA GLU A 29 -5.41 -5.13 -0.41
C GLU A 29 -4.16 -5.23 0.47
N VAL A 30 -3.90 -4.19 1.27
CA VAL A 30 -2.66 -4.04 2.03
C VAL A 30 -2.90 -3.79 3.52
N ASN A 31 -2.01 -4.31 4.36
CA ASN A 31 -1.82 -3.92 5.75
C ASN A 31 -0.35 -4.21 6.14
N THR A 32 0.04 -4.15 7.42
CA THR A 32 1.44 -4.37 7.81
C THR A 32 1.94 -5.82 7.64
N HIS A 33 1.01 -6.77 7.43
CA HIS A 33 1.31 -8.20 7.23
C HIS A 33 0.95 -8.71 5.82
N LYS A 34 0.30 -7.90 4.99
CA LYS A 34 -0.18 -8.26 3.65
C LYS A 34 0.26 -7.20 2.65
N THR A 35 1.12 -7.61 1.72
CA THR A 35 1.59 -6.73 0.63
C THR A 35 0.59 -6.61 -0.52
N GLY A 36 -0.44 -7.46 -0.56
CA GLY A 36 -1.52 -7.37 -1.55
C GLY A 36 -1.11 -7.64 -3.01
N GLY A 37 0.12 -8.08 -3.27
CA GLY A 37 0.66 -8.23 -4.62
C GLY A 37 1.33 -6.96 -5.17
N ILE A 38 1.41 -5.88 -4.39
CA ILE A 38 2.20 -4.71 -4.75
C ILE A 38 3.70 -5.07 -4.71
N CYS A 39 4.52 -4.36 -5.49
CA CYS A 39 5.96 -4.66 -5.53
C CYS A 39 6.64 -4.25 -4.22
N GLY A 40 7.71 -4.95 -3.85
CA GLY A 40 8.40 -4.73 -2.58
C GLY A 40 8.91 -3.30 -2.38
N TYR A 41 9.35 -2.63 -3.45
CA TYR A 41 9.78 -1.23 -3.38
C TYR A 41 8.64 -0.29 -2.99
N CYS A 42 7.50 -0.38 -3.67
CA CYS A 42 6.35 0.47 -3.38
C CYS A 42 5.73 0.15 -2.01
N TYR A 43 5.67 -1.14 -1.64
CA TYR A 43 5.26 -1.53 -0.30
C TYR A 43 6.17 -0.93 0.77
N HIS A 44 7.49 -1.01 0.59
CA HIS A 44 8.46 -0.49 1.55
C HIS A 44 8.34 1.04 1.73
N GLU A 45 8.16 1.80 0.64
CA GLU A 45 7.95 3.25 0.75
C GLU A 45 6.64 3.61 1.47
N MET A 46 5.58 2.84 1.25
CA MET A 46 4.28 3.05 1.89
C MET A 46 4.21 2.49 3.32
N PHE A 47 5.13 1.61 3.72
CA PHE A 47 5.05 0.87 4.98
C PHE A 47 4.97 1.75 6.25
N PRO A 48 5.75 2.86 6.38
CA PRO A 48 5.62 3.74 7.55
C PRO A 48 4.22 4.37 7.66
N THR A 49 3.64 4.76 6.53
CA THR A 49 2.26 5.27 6.42
C THR A 49 1.26 4.19 6.83
N LEU A 50 1.40 2.96 6.31
CA LEU A 50 0.54 1.83 6.69
C LEU A 50 0.63 1.54 8.19
N MET A 51 1.83 1.52 8.76
CA MET A 51 2.03 1.30 10.20
C MET A 51 1.31 2.39 11.01
N ASN A 52 1.47 3.66 10.64
CA ASN A 52 0.75 4.75 11.31
C ASN A 52 -0.77 4.51 11.26
N MET A 53 -1.33 4.26 10.07
CA MET A 53 -2.77 4.11 9.87
C MET A 53 -3.34 2.83 10.52
N CYS A 54 -2.62 1.71 10.48
CA CYS A 54 -3.08 0.44 11.05
C CYS A 54 -3.17 0.47 12.58
N TYR A 55 -2.35 1.31 13.23
CA TYR A 55 -2.31 1.45 14.68
C TYR A 55 -3.00 2.73 15.19
N GLY A 56 -3.89 3.32 14.39
CA GLY A 56 -4.76 4.43 14.79
C GLY A 56 -4.11 5.82 14.73
N GLY A 57 -2.95 5.94 14.10
CA GLY A 57 -2.33 7.21 13.79
C GLY A 57 -3.06 7.97 12.67
N GLN A 58 -2.89 9.28 12.66
CA GLN A 58 -3.47 10.17 11.65
C GLN A 58 -2.35 10.84 10.86
N ILE A 59 -2.59 11.09 9.58
CA ILE A 59 -1.69 11.84 8.70
C ILE A 59 -2.35 13.21 8.47
N PRO A 60 -1.64 14.33 8.66
CA PRO A 60 -2.19 15.68 8.47
C PRO A 60 -2.57 15.98 7.01
#